data_AF-A0A058ZKV7-F1
#
_entry.id   AF-A0A058ZKV7-F1
#
_cell.length_a   1.000
_cell.length_b   1.000
_cell.length_c   1.000
_cell.angle_alpha   90.00
_cell.angle_beta   90.00
_cell.angle_gamma   90.00
#
_symmetry.space_group_name_H-M   'P 1'
#
loop_
_entity.id
_entity.type
_entity.pdbx_description
1 polymer ?
#
loop_
_entity_poly.entity_id
_entity_poly.type
_entity_poly.pdbx_seq_one_letter_code
_entity_poly.pdbx_strand_id
1 'polypeptide(L)'
;MSNDFWSRRKAAVQAEQQDELRAEEALAEAEREAALADKPDAEILEELGLPDPDTLGEGDDFKAFLAKTVPARIRQRAIRRLWLSNPVLANVDGLVDYGEDYTDSNLVIEGLKTAYQVGKGMTRHIEEMARQAEAERLAHEAQTTADHDPDAAEGSAEGPEEIAGAEESPNPAAVAVPTPQIAKLDAEDTADDPIPDFDATRRRMRFVFDASQAPA
;
A
#
# COMPACT_ATOMS: atom_id res chain seq x y z
N MET A 1 9.93 -13.82 22.19
CA MET A 1 9.61 -14.04 23.62
C MET A 1 8.11 -14.26 23.73
N SER A 2 7.66 -15.47 24.08
CA SER A 2 6.24 -15.81 24.17
C SER A 2 5.59 -15.09 25.36
N ASN A 3 4.55 -14.31 25.11
CA ASN A 3 3.82 -13.61 26.16
C ASN A 3 3.02 -14.62 27.00
N ASP A 4 3.11 -14.58 28.33
CA ASP A 4 2.49 -15.60 29.21
C ASP A 4 0.93 -15.55 29.18
N PHE A 5 0.27 -16.66 29.47
CA PHE A 5 -1.20 -16.77 29.51
C PHE A 5 -1.83 -15.75 30.48
N TRP A 6 -1.20 -15.55 31.64
CA TRP A 6 -1.63 -14.58 32.64
C TRP A 6 -1.47 -13.13 32.18
N SER A 7 -0.42 -12.84 31.40
CA SER A 7 -0.21 -11.53 30.77
C SER A 7 -1.35 -11.22 29.79
N ARG A 8 -1.70 -12.17 28.92
CA ARG A 8 -2.82 -12.02 27.98
C ARG A 8 -4.17 -11.83 28.69
N ARG A 9 -4.44 -12.64 29.72
CA ARG A 9 -5.70 -12.54 30.46
C ARG A 9 -5.82 -11.20 31.21
N LYS A 10 -4.74 -10.72 31.82
CA LYS A 10 -4.71 -9.41 32.47
C LYS A 10 -4.91 -8.28 31.47
N ALA A 11 -4.25 -8.35 30.31
CA ALA A 11 -4.44 -7.38 29.23
C ALA A 11 -5.88 -7.36 28.71
N ALA A 12 -6.53 -8.52 28.56
CA ALA A 12 -7.93 -8.60 28.16
C ALA A 12 -8.87 -7.94 29.18
N VAL A 13 -8.70 -8.22 30.48
CA VAL A 13 -9.49 -7.59 31.54
C VAL A 13 -9.27 -6.08 31.60
N GLN A 14 -8.03 -5.62 31.41
CA GLN A 14 -7.73 -4.19 31.33
C GLN A 14 -8.38 -3.52 30.12
N ALA A 15 -8.41 -4.21 28.97
CA ALA A 15 -9.11 -3.73 27.78
C ALA A 15 -10.61 -3.60 28.02
N GLU A 16 -11.24 -4.61 28.63
CA GLU A 16 -12.67 -4.56 29.01
C GLU A 16 -12.96 -3.37 29.96
N GLN A 17 -12.13 -3.16 30.98
CA GLN A 17 -12.29 -2.00 31.88
C GLN A 17 -12.13 -0.66 31.14
N GLN A 18 -11.22 -0.56 30.18
CA GLN A 18 -11.07 0.64 29.36
C GLN A 18 -12.25 0.83 28.40
N ASP A 19 -12.84 -0.24 27.88
CA ASP A 19 -14.05 -0.19 27.07
C ASP A 19 -15.25 0.31 27.89
N GLU A 20 -15.41 -0.18 29.12
CA GLU A 20 -16.45 0.27 30.06
C GLU A 20 -16.31 1.78 30.37
N LEU A 21 -15.11 2.24 30.72
CA LEU A 21 -14.84 3.66 30.97
C LEU A 21 -15.14 4.52 29.73
N ARG A 22 -14.73 4.08 28.54
CA ARG A 22 -15.04 4.79 27.29
C ARG A 22 -16.55 4.84 27.00
N ALA A 23 -17.28 3.78 27.31
CA ALA A 23 -18.73 3.75 27.14
C ALA A 23 -19.43 4.73 28.11
N GLU A 24 -19.01 4.77 29.38
CA GLU A 24 -19.51 5.73 30.36
C GLU A 24 -19.24 7.19 29.95
N GLU A 25 -18.02 7.48 29.49
CA GLU A 25 -17.65 8.80 28.98
C GLU A 25 -18.50 9.20 27.76
N ALA A 26 -18.70 8.28 26.80
CA ALA A 26 -19.50 8.50 25.61
C ALA A 26 -20.98 8.78 25.95
N LEU A 27 -21.55 8.06 26.92
CA LEU A 27 -22.91 8.31 27.41
C LEU A 27 -23.01 9.70 28.04
N ALA A 28 -22.06 10.07 28.91
CA ALA A 28 -22.03 11.39 29.52
C ALA A 28 -21.84 12.52 28.51
N GLU A 29 -21.08 12.30 27.42
CA GLU A 29 -20.97 13.24 26.29
C GLU A 29 -22.30 13.35 25.53
N ALA A 30 -22.95 12.24 25.20
CA ALA A 30 -24.23 12.23 24.50
C ALA A 30 -25.35 12.92 25.29
N GLU A 31 -25.41 12.74 26.61
CA GLU A 31 -26.39 13.43 27.47
C GLU A 31 -26.20 14.94 27.47
N ARG A 32 -24.94 15.41 27.53
CA ARG A 32 -24.61 16.84 27.46
C ARG A 32 -24.97 17.44 26.10
N GLU A 33 -24.70 16.70 25.02
CA GLU A 33 -25.08 17.11 23.67
C GLU A 33 -26.59 17.15 23.49
N ALA A 34 -27.32 16.18 24.03
CA ALA A 34 -28.77 16.15 24.01
C ALA A 34 -29.38 17.33 24.79
N ALA A 35 -28.82 17.69 25.95
CA ALA A 35 -29.28 18.84 26.73
C ALA A 35 -29.10 20.18 26.01
N LEU A 36 -28.10 20.26 25.12
CA LEU A 36 -27.82 21.45 24.31
C LEU A 36 -28.40 21.35 22.90
N ALA A 37 -29.10 20.25 22.55
CA ALA A 37 -29.63 19.99 21.21
C ALA A 37 -30.69 21.03 20.80
N ASP A 38 -31.59 21.38 21.71
CA ASP A 38 -32.72 22.27 21.43
C ASP A 38 -32.33 23.76 21.46
N LYS A 39 -31.17 24.10 22.03
CA LYS A 39 -30.69 25.49 22.05
C LYS A 39 -30.18 25.90 20.66
N PRO A 40 -30.50 27.12 20.19
CA PRO A 40 -29.96 27.64 18.95
C PRO A 40 -28.47 27.97 19.09
N ASP A 41 -27.71 27.73 18.02
CA ASP A 41 -26.24 27.89 18.03
C ASP A 41 -25.82 29.31 18.43
N ALA A 42 -26.56 30.34 18.03
CA ALA A 42 -26.24 31.74 18.36
C ALA A 42 -26.28 32.02 19.86
N GLU A 43 -27.28 31.49 20.58
CA GLU A 43 -27.38 31.67 22.04
C GLU A 43 -26.23 30.95 22.77
N ILE A 44 -25.84 29.77 22.28
CA ILE A 44 -24.71 29.00 22.84
C ILE A 44 -23.39 29.76 22.62
N LEU A 45 -23.20 30.36 21.45
CA LEU A 45 -22.03 31.17 21.14
C LEU A 45 -21.96 32.43 22.03
N GLU A 46 -23.09 33.12 22.23
CA GLU A 46 -23.17 34.26 23.13
C GLU A 46 -22.91 33.88 24.60
N GLU A 47 -23.50 32.79 25.09
CA GLU A 47 -23.29 32.26 26.46
C GLU A 47 -21.81 31.93 26.72
N LEU A 48 -21.10 31.45 25.69
CA LEU A 48 -19.68 31.10 25.75
C LEU A 48 -18.74 32.25 25.37
N GLY A 49 -19.27 33.40 24.92
CA GLY A 49 -18.47 34.54 24.47
C GLY A 49 -17.62 34.26 23.22
N LEU A 50 -18.10 33.37 22.34
CA LEU A 50 -17.42 32.93 21.13
C LEU A 50 -17.94 33.68 19.89
N PRO A 51 -17.07 34.00 18.92
CA PRO A 51 -17.51 34.54 17.63
C PRO A 51 -18.20 33.46 16.76
N ASP A 52 -18.85 33.88 15.67
CA ASP A 52 -19.44 32.94 14.71
C ASP A 52 -18.34 32.19 13.94
N PRO A 53 -18.31 30.84 13.97
CA PRO A 53 -17.26 30.05 13.33
C PRO A 53 -17.08 30.31 11.84
N ASP A 54 -18.12 30.70 11.11
CA ASP A 54 -18.04 30.89 9.66
C ASP A 54 -17.34 32.21 9.26
N THR A 55 -17.26 33.16 10.19
CA THR A 55 -16.61 34.46 9.98
C THR A 55 -15.10 34.43 10.18
N LEU A 56 -14.59 33.35 10.80
CA LEU A 56 -13.17 33.20 11.11
C LEU A 56 -12.32 33.02 9.85
N GLY A 57 -11.09 33.50 9.91
CA GLY A 57 -10.11 33.49 8.83
C GLY A 57 -8.80 32.80 9.19
N GLU A 58 -7.77 33.11 8.40
CA GLU A 58 -6.41 32.67 8.65
C GLU A 58 -5.80 33.49 9.80
N GLY A 59 -5.24 32.82 10.81
CA GLY A 59 -4.63 33.46 11.98
C GLY A 59 -5.55 33.70 13.18
N ASP A 60 -6.86 33.45 13.03
CA ASP A 60 -7.80 33.50 14.15
C ASP A 60 -7.66 32.29 15.10
N ASP A 61 -8.09 32.46 16.35
CA ASP A 61 -8.00 31.40 17.37
C ASP A 61 -9.21 30.45 17.35
N PHE A 62 -8.99 29.23 16.85
CA PHE A 62 -9.98 28.15 16.85
C PHE A 62 -9.97 27.32 18.13
N LYS A 63 -8.98 27.48 19.01
CA LYS A 63 -8.80 26.63 20.20
C LYS A 63 -9.97 26.73 21.17
N ALA A 64 -10.57 27.92 21.28
CA ALA A 64 -11.72 28.15 22.14
C ALA A 64 -12.93 27.26 21.77
N PHE A 65 -13.11 26.94 20.49
CA PHE A 65 -14.18 26.06 20.01
C PHE A 65 -13.94 24.57 20.29
N LEU A 66 -12.70 24.16 20.61
CA LEU A 66 -12.32 22.77 20.88
C LEU A 66 -12.58 22.35 22.34
N ALA A 67 -13.03 23.27 23.19
CA ALA A 67 -13.37 22.96 24.57
C ALA A 67 -14.52 21.93 24.62
N LYS A 68 -14.48 21.03 25.61
CA LYS A 68 -15.54 20.03 25.84
C LYS A 68 -16.91 20.66 26.17
N THR A 69 -16.94 21.94 26.53
CA THR A 69 -18.16 22.72 26.79
C THR A 69 -18.91 23.11 25.51
N VAL A 70 -18.21 23.14 24.37
CA VAL A 70 -18.78 23.51 23.07
C VAL A 70 -19.41 22.27 22.43
N PRO A 71 -20.69 22.32 22.02
CA PRO A 71 -21.34 21.21 21.31
C PRO A 71 -20.60 20.78 20.04
N ALA A 72 -20.61 19.48 19.72
CA ALA A 72 -19.90 18.95 18.57
C ALA A 72 -20.29 19.61 17.23
N ARG A 73 -21.55 20.04 17.05
CA ARG A 73 -21.98 20.71 15.81
C ARG A 73 -21.26 22.03 15.54
N ILE A 74 -21.05 22.85 16.57
CA ILE A 74 -20.32 24.13 16.47
C ILE A 74 -18.84 23.83 16.29
N ARG A 75 -18.31 22.87 17.06
CA ARG A 75 -16.92 22.42 16.94
C ARG A 75 -16.59 21.93 15.53
N GLN A 76 -17.47 21.14 14.91
CA GLN A 76 -17.30 20.66 13.54
C GLN A 76 -17.36 21.80 12.52
N ARG A 77 -18.23 22.79 12.69
CA ARG A 77 -18.27 23.99 11.82
C ARG A 77 -16.95 24.76 11.90
N ALA A 78 -16.47 25.04 13.12
CA ALA A 78 -15.19 25.71 13.35
C ALA A 78 -14.00 24.93 12.74
N ILE A 79 -13.96 23.61 12.93
CA ILE A 79 -12.91 22.75 12.36
C ILE A 79 -12.96 22.76 10.82
N ARG A 80 -14.15 22.62 10.21
CA ARG A 80 -14.28 22.71 8.74
C ARG A 80 -13.77 24.06 8.23
N ARG A 81 -14.08 25.15 8.94
CA ARG A 81 -13.57 26.48 8.56
C ARG A 81 -12.05 26.56 8.68
N LEU A 82 -11.45 26.02 9.75
CA LEU A 82 -10.00 25.96 9.95
C LEU A 82 -9.27 25.24 8.80
N TRP A 83 -9.76 24.07 8.37
CA TRP A 83 -9.17 23.33 7.25
C TRP A 83 -9.29 24.09 5.92
N LEU A 84 -10.33 24.89 5.75
CA LEU A 84 -10.53 25.71 4.55
C LEU A 84 -9.76 27.03 4.58
N SER A 85 -9.53 27.62 5.75
CA SER A 85 -8.87 28.92 5.89
C SER A 85 -7.36 28.82 5.91
N ASN A 86 -6.78 27.71 6.39
CA ASN A 86 -5.35 27.55 6.50
C ASN A 86 -4.79 26.68 5.36
N PRO A 87 -4.13 27.26 4.35
CA PRO A 87 -3.58 26.49 3.23
C PRO A 87 -2.49 25.52 3.66
N VAL A 88 -1.78 25.78 4.77
CA VAL A 88 -0.73 24.90 5.29
C VAL A 88 -1.29 23.52 5.66
N LEU A 89 -2.52 23.48 6.16
CA LEU A 89 -3.17 22.23 6.55
C LEU A 89 -3.66 21.41 5.36
N ALA A 90 -3.76 22.01 4.17
CA ALA A 90 -4.16 21.35 2.94
C ALA A 90 -2.97 20.95 2.06
N ASN A 91 -1.74 21.18 2.51
CA ASN A 91 -0.54 20.87 1.74
C ASN A 91 -0.29 19.36 1.73
N VAL A 92 -0.29 18.78 0.52
CA VAL A 92 0.24 17.45 0.27
C VAL A 92 1.72 17.63 -0.07
N ASP A 93 2.59 17.46 0.92
CA ASP A 93 4.04 17.71 0.83
C ASP A 93 4.83 16.54 0.22
N GLY A 94 4.14 15.46 -0.17
CA GLY A 94 4.75 14.24 -0.71
C GLY A 94 5.41 13.36 0.36
N LEU A 95 5.28 13.68 1.65
CA LEU A 95 5.74 12.83 2.75
C LEU A 95 4.75 11.70 3.06
N VAL A 96 3.56 11.74 2.45
CA VAL A 96 2.54 10.70 2.59
C VAL A 96 2.81 9.61 1.56
N ASP A 97 3.59 8.60 1.97
CA ASP A 97 3.99 7.46 1.13
C ASP A 97 2.82 6.70 0.49
N TYR A 98 1.61 6.83 1.04
CA TYR A 98 0.38 6.18 0.56
C TYR A 98 -0.71 7.18 0.18
N GLY A 99 -0.35 8.45 -0.08
CA GLY A 99 -1.30 9.52 -0.41
C GLY A 99 -1.78 9.52 -1.85
N GLU A 100 -1.12 8.74 -2.71
CA GLU A 100 -1.44 8.62 -4.13
C GLU A 100 -2.60 7.66 -4.38
N ASP A 101 -3.33 7.86 -5.48
CA ASP A 101 -4.38 6.95 -5.92
C ASP A 101 -3.79 5.77 -6.70
N TYR A 102 -3.61 4.63 -6.01
CA TYR A 102 -3.15 3.38 -6.62
C TYR A 102 -4.26 2.59 -7.33
N THR A 103 -5.50 3.08 -7.30
CA THR A 103 -6.61 2.49 -8.05
C THR A 103 -6.75 3.07 -9.45
N ASP A 104 -5.91 4.04 -9.81
CA ASP A 104 -6.00 4.72 -11.09
C ASP A 104 -5.71 3.77 -12.26
N SER A 105 -6.80 3.37 -12.92
CA SER A 105 -6.78 2.60 -14.16
C SER A 105 -6.15 3.35 -15.33
N ASN A 106 -5.88 4.65 -15.22
CA ASN A 106 -5.27 5.45 -16.29
C ASN A 106 -3.81 5.06 -16.59
N LEU A 107 -3.12 4.38 -15.66
CA LEU A 107 -1.80 3.79 -15.93
C LEU A 107 -1.90 2.46 -16.71
N VAL A 108 -3.10 1.87 -16.79
CA VAL A 108 -3.36 0.65 -17.55
C VAL A 108 -3.74 1.05 -18.97
N ILE A 109 -2.74 1.07 -19.84
CA ILE A 109 -2.96 1.17 -21.29
C ILE A 109 -3.91 0.03 -21.70
N GLU A 110 -4.91 0.32 -22.54
CA GLU A 110 -5.84 -0.68 -23.03
C GLU A 110 -5.07 -1.86 -23.66
N GLY A 111 -5.21 -3.06 -23.08
CA GLY A 111 -4.50 -4.27 -23.51
C GLY A 111 -3.15 -4.54 -22.82
N LEU A 112 -2.77 -3.79 -21.79
CA LEU A 112 -1.58 -4.08 -20.98
C LEU A 112 -1.72 -5.44 -20.28
N LYS A 113 -1.00 -6.45 -20.79
CA LYS A 113 -0.94 -7.79 -20.22
C LYS A 113 0.38 -7.96 -19.50
N THR A 114 0.34 -8.35 -18.25
CA THR A 114 1.54 -8.78 -17.52
C THR A 114 1.97 -10.16 -18.04
N ALA A 115 3.28 -10.38 -18.16
CA ALA A 115 3.80 -11.68 -18.59
C ALA A 115 3.57 -12.78 -17.52
N TYR A 116 3.32 -12.38 -16.27
CA TYR A 116 2.96 -13.29 -15.19
C TYR A 116 1.46 -13.61 -15.20
N GLN A 117 1.11 -14.90 -15.30
CA GLN A 117 -0.27 -15.37 -15.19
C GLN A 117 -0.49 -16.10 -13.87
N VAL A 118 -1.51 -15.68 -13.10
CA VAL A 118 -1.85 -16.30 -11.80
C VAL A 118 -2.09 -17.80 -11.98
N GLY A 119 -1.38 -18.61 -11.20
CA GLY A 119 -1.45 -20.08 -11.25
C GLY A 119 -0.66 -20.76 -12.37
N LYS A 120 -0.11 -20.01 -13.33
CA LYS A 120 0.72 -20.55 -14.44
C LYS A 120 2.17 -20.05 -14.42
N GLY A 121 2.44 -18.94 -13.72
CA GLY A 121 3.76 -18.32 -13.67
C GLY A 121 4.08 -17.55 -14.96
N MET A 122 5.38 -17.35 -15.22
CA MET A 122 5.92 -16.59 -16.36
C MET A 122 6.11 -17.45 -17.64
N THR A 123 5.48 -18.63 -17.70
CA THR A 123 5.78 -19.68 -18.68
C THR A 123 5.25 -19.39 -20.09
N ARG A 124 4.09 -18.74 -20.20
CA ARG A 124 3.45 -18.50 -21.51
C ARG A 124 4.23 -17.58 -22.44
N HIS A 125 4.88 -16.55 -21.91
CA HIS A 125 5.72 -15.69 -22.74
C HIS A 125 6.97 -16.42 -23.25
N ILE A 126 7.54 -17.30 -22.41
CA ILE A 126 8.68 -18.15 -22.77
C ILE A 126 8.27 -19.17 -23.83
N GLU A 127 7.10 -19.79 -23.69
CA GLU A 127 6.53 -20.72 -24.68
C GLU A 127 6.24 -20.02 -26.01
N GLU A 128 5.70 -18.79 -25.99
CA GLU A 128 5.46 -17.99 -27.19
C GLU A 128 6.76 -17.59 -27.89
N MET A 129 7.79 -17.18 -27.15
CA MET A 129 9.13 -16.90 -27.72
C MET A 129 9.77 -18.17 -28.30
N ALA A 130 9.66 -19.31 -27.62
CA ALA A 130 10.19 -20.59 -28.11
C ALA A 130 9.49 -21.01 -29.41
N ARG A 131 8.17 -20.84 -29.49
CA ARG A 131 7.39 -21.13 -30.70
C ARG A 131 7.76 -20.21 -31.87
N GLN A 132 8.00 -18.92 -31.61
CA GLN A 132 8.45 -17.98 -32.64
C GLN A 132 9.86 -18.35 -33.13
N ALA A 133 10.78 -18.67 -32.23
CA ALA A 133 12.13 -19.11 -32.57
C ALA A 133 12.15 -20.43 -33.37
N GLU A 134 11.29 -21.39 -33.04
CA GLU A 134 11.14 -22.63 -33.83
C GLU A 134 10.56 -22.34 -35.23
N ALA A 135 9.58 -21.44 -35.35
CA ALA A 135 9.03 -21.05 -36.64
C ALA A 135 10.07 -20.34 -37.53
N GLU A 136 10.90 -19.48 -36.94
CA GLU A 136 12.02 -18.83 -37.63
C GLU A 136 13.11 -19.83 -38.04
N ARG A 137 13.45 -20.79 -37.16
CA ARG A 137 14.37 -21.88 -37.50
C ARG A 137 13.86 -22.75 -38.64
N LEU A 138 12.60 -23.15 -38.61
CA LEU A 138 11.99 -23.95 -39.68
C LEU A 138 11.93 -23.16 -40.99
N ALA A 139 11.65 -21.86 -40.93
CA ALA A 139 11.71 -20.99 -42.11
C ALA A 139 13.14 -20.86 -42.67
N HIS A 140 14.16 -20.82 -41.81
CA HIS A 140 15.56 -20.76 -42.20
C HIS A 140 16.07 -22.11 -42.77
N GLU A 141 15.70 -23.24 -42.17
CA GLU A 141 16.01 -24.60 -42.66
C GLU A 141 15.33 -24.91 -44.01
N ALA A 142 14.12 -24.37 -44.24
CA ALA A 142 13.45 -24.45 -45.54
C ALA A 142 14.14 -23.59 -46.62
N GLN A 143 14.83 -22.51 -46.24
CA GLN A 143 15.61 -21.69 -47.17
C GLN A 143 16.98 -22.31 -47.48
N THR A 144 17.64 -22.95 -46.52
CA THR A 144 18.97 -23.57 -46.74
C THR A 144 18.89 -24.92 -47.47
N THR A 145 17.76 -25.61 -47.44
CA THR A 145 17.54 -26.84 -48.22
C THR A 145 17.18 -26.59 -49.69
N ALA A 146 16.87 -25.34 -50.08
CA ALA A 146 16.63 -24.96 -51.46
C ALA A 146 17.91 -24.66 -52.27
N ASP A 147 19.06 -24.54 -51.61
CA ASP A 147 20.33 -24.09 -52.21
C ASP A 147 21.44 -25.17 -52.29
N HIS A 148 21.13 -26.46 -52.08
CA HIS A 148 22.13 -27.52 -52.20
C HIS A 148 22.25 -28.07 -53.62
N ASP A 149 23.06 -27.41 -54.45
CA ASP A 149 23.70 -27.96 -55.65
C ASP A 149 25.18 -28.23 -55.32
N PRO A 150 25.76 -29.44 -55.50
CA PRO A 150 27.13 -29.71 -55.11
C PRO A 150 28.06 -29.58 -56.33
N ASP A 151 28.70 -28.43 -56.53
CA ASP A 151 29.95 -28.41 -57.31
C ASP A 151 30.84 -27.19 -57.05
N ALA A 152 32.14 -27.45 -57.18
CA ALA A 152 33.29 -26.54 -57.27
C ALA A 152 33.95 -26.00 -55.98
N ALA A 153 34.97 -26.77 -55.60
CA ALA A 153 36.11 -26.49 -54.75
C ALA A 153 36.99 -25.28 -55.13
N GLU A 154 37.69 -24.74 -54.10
CA GLU A 154 39.02 -24.11 -54.08
C GLU A 154 39.25 -22.81 -54.91
N GLY A 155 39.88 -21.74 -54.43
CA GLY A 155 40.69 -21.48 -53.25
C GLY A 155 41.46 -20.16 -53.45
N SER A 156 42.21 -19.76 -52.42
CA SER A 156 43.44 -18.94 -52.41
C SER A 156 43.40 -17.70 -51.51
N ALA A 157 44.27 -17.76 -50.52
CA ALA A 157 44.57 -16.77 -49.50
C ALA A 157 45.78 -15.88 -49.90
N GLU A 158 46.06 -14.92 -49.01
CA GLU A 158 47.22 -13.99 -48.90
C GLU A 158 47.17 -12.76 -49.81
N GLY A 159 47.41 -11.53 -49.34
CA GLY A 159 48.00 -10.99 -48.12
C GLY A 159 48.42 -9.52 -48.40
N PRO A 160 48.79 -8.70 -47.39
CA PRO A 160 48.35 -7.30 -47.27
C PRO A 160 49.44 -6.26 -47.64
N GLU A 161 49.02 -5.03 -47.97
CA GLU A 161 49.87 -3.84 -47.77
C GLU A 161 49.07 -2.62 -47.28
N GLU A 162 49.74 -1.92 -46.38
CA GLU A 162 49.31 -0.92 -45.41
C GLU A 162 49.53 0.50 -45.94
N ILE A 163 48.59 1.42 -45.70
CA ILE A 163 48.88 2.86 -45.70
C ILE A 163 48.00 3.58 -44.67
N ALA A 164 48.70 4.18 -43.72
CA ALA A 164 48.21 4.96 -42.60
C ALA A 164 47.57 6.30 -43.03
N GLY A 165 46.64 6.80 -42.20
CA GLY A 165 46.13 8.16 -42.29
C GLY A 165 44.87 8.36 -41.45
N ALA A 166 45.05 8.56 -40.15
CA ALA A 166 44.00 9.00 -39.24
C ALA A 166 43.58 10.45 -39.55
N GLU A 167 42.28 10.72 -39.58
CA GLU A 167 41.66 11.82 -38.83
C GLU A 167 40.11 11.77 -38.88
N GLU A 168 39.54 11.82 -37.67
CA GLU A 168 38.28 12.47 -37.29
C GLU A 168 36.92 11.86 -37.69
N SER A 169 36.38 11.01 -36.80
CA SER A 169 34.94 10.71 -36.72
C SER A 169 34.28 11.55 -35.60
N PRO A 170 33.09 12.13 -35.83
CA PRO A 170 32.38 12.88 -34.80
C PRO A 170 31.68 11.92 -33.83
N ASN A 171 31.83 12.22 -32.54
CA ASN A 171 31.19 11.57 -31.41
C ASN A 171 29.73 12.03 -31.25
N PRO A 172 28.71 11.14 -31.31
CA PRO A 172 27.44 11.41 -30.68
C PRO A 172 27.44 10.81 -29.26
N ALA A 173 27.52 11.73 -28.29
CA ALA A 173 27.10 11.64 -26.90
C ALA A 173 26.61 10.25 -26.41
N ALA A 174 27.42 9.66 -25.53
CA ALA A 174 27.03 8.56 -24.66
C ALA A 174 25.80 8.93 -23.81
N VAL A 175 24.64 8.34 -24.12
CA VAL A 175 23.52 8.23 -23.18
C VAL A 175 23.79 7.00 -22.33
N ALA A 176 24.27 7.22 -21.10
CA ALA A 176 24.47 6.17 -20.13
C ALA A 176 23.11 5.63 -19.66
N VAL A 177 22.75 4.43 -20.14
CA VAL A 177 21.67 3.63 -19.56
C VAL A 177 22.20 3.01 -18.26
N PRO A 178 21.58 3.25 -17.08
CA PRO A 178 22.03 2.59 -15.86
C PRO A 178 21.64 1.10 -15.90
N THR A 179 22.66 0.24 -15.92
CA THR A 179 22.52 -1.21 -15.74
C THR A 179 22.05 -1.52 -14.32
N PRO A 180 21.00 -2.33 -14.10
CA PRO A 180 20.62 -2.74 -12.75
C PRO A 180 21.67 -3.74 -12.21
N GLN A 181 22.39 -3.34 -11.17
CA GLN A 181 23.22 -4.26 -10.39
C GLN A 181 22.30 -5.10 -9.50
N ILE A 182 22.15 -6.37 -9.84
CA ILE A 182 21.50 -7.35 -8.97
C ILE A 182 22.46 -7.61 -7.80
N ALA A 183 22.11 -7.10 -6.62
CA ALA A 183 22.76 -7.46 -5.38
C ALA A 183 22.58 -8.97 -5.15
N LYS A 184 23.68 -9.70 -4.96
CA LYS A 184 23.64 -11.05 -4.40
C LYS A 184 23.07 -10.93 -2.99
N LEU A 185 21.84 -11.40 -2.79
CA LEU A 185 21.38 -11.73 -1.45
C LEU A 185 22.08 -13.01 -1.02
N ASP A 186 22.94 -12.90 -0.02
CA ASP A 186 23.41 -14.05 0.73
C ASP A 186 22.19 -14.69 1.41
N ALA A 187 21.91 -15.94 1.02
CA ALA A 187 20.88 -16.75 1.63
C ALA A 187 21.38 -17.16 3.03
N GLU A 188 21.01 -16.39 4.05
CA GLU A 188 21.11 -16.88 5.42
C GLU A 188 20.04 -17.95 5.66
N ASP A 189 20.56 -19.08 6.15
CA ASP A 189 19.93 -20.34 6.50
C ASP A 189 18.68 -20.11 7.39
N THR A 190 17.50 -20.08 6.78
CA THR A 190 16.22 -20.06 7.51
C THR A 190 15.90 -21.49 7.92
N ALA A 191 16.52 -21.93 9.02
CA ALA A 191 16.23 -23.19 9.66
C ALA A 191 14.80 -23.21 10.22
N ASP A 192 14.00 -24.13 9.70
CA ASP A 192 12.79 -24.77 10.29
C ASP A 192 12.06 -24.00 11.40
N ASP A 193 11.10 -23.16 11.03
CA ASP A 193 9.94 -22.89 11.90
C ASP A 193 8.93 -24.04 11.74
N PRO A 194 8.63 -24.83 12.79
CA PRO A 194 7.65 -25.89 12.69
C PRO A 194 6.25 -25.30 12.50
N ILE A 195 5.62 -25.66 11.38
CA ILE A 195 4.20 -25.40 11.08
C ILE A 195 3.37 -25.95 12.25
N PRO A 196 2.49 -25.16 12.90
CA PRO A 196 1.70 -25.65 14.01
C PRO A 196 0.70 -26.71 13.52
N ASP A 197 0.81 -27.90 14.10
CA ASP A 197 -0.04 -29.05 13.84
C ASP A 197 -1.48 -28.76 14.32
N PHE A 198 -2.44 -28.67 13.38
CA PHE A 198 -3.82 -28.28 13.66
C PHE A 198 -4.71 -29.44 14.15
N ASP A 199 -4.16 -30.63 14.43
CA ASP A 199 -4.94 -31.85 14.73
C ASP A 199 -5.20 -32.12 16.24
N ALA A 200 -5.19 -31.07 17.07
CA ALA A 200 -5.66 -31.19 18.45
C ALA A 200 -7.21 -31.14 18.51
N THR A 201 -7.83 -32.31 18.42
CA THR A 201 -9.29 -32.49 18.59
C THR A 201 -9.83 -31.71 19.80
N ARG A 202 -10.65 -30.68 19.52
CA ARG A 202 -11.27 -29.82 20.54
C ARG A 202 -12.29 -30.63 21.35
N ARG A 203 -11.91 -31.13 22.52
CA ARG A 203 -12.87 -31.69 23.49
C ARG A 203 -13.77 -30.56 24.00
N ARG A 204 -15.04 -30.55 23.59
CA ARG A 204 -16.05 -29.60 24.09
C ARG A 204 -16.34 -29.94 25.56
N MET A 205 -16.01 -29.04 26.50
CA MET A 205 -16.48 -29.14 27.88
C MET A 205 -17.99 -28.90 27.92
N ARG A 206 -18.74 -29.78 28.60
CA ARG A 206 -20.14 -29.54 28.98
C ARG A 206 -20.16 -29.02 30.41
N PHE A 207 -20.78 -27.86 30.62
CA PHE A 207 -21.06 -27.33 31.94
C PHE A 207 -22.53 -27.58 32.28
N VAL A 208 -22.79 -28.01 33.51
CA VAL A 208 -24.13 -28.11 34.11
C VAL A 208 -24.10 -27.21 35.35
N PHE A 209 -25.07 -26.30 35.45
CA PHE A 209 -25.21 -25.42 36.61
C PHE A 209 -26.31 -25.96 37.51
N ASP A 210 -26.04 -26.02 38.81
CA ASP A 210 -27.02 -26.36 39.84
C ASP A 210 -27.90 -25.13 40.12
N ALA A 211 -29.22 -25.32 40.11
CA ALA A 211 -30.21 -24.25 40.14
C ALA A 211 -30.63 -23.85 41.58
N SER A 212 -29.73 -23.96 42.55
CA SER A 212 -30.04 -23.66 43.95
C SER A 212 -29.11 -22.61 44.55
N GLN A 213 -29.11 -21.41 43.97
CA GLN A 213 -28.86 -20.20 44.77
C GLN A 213 -29.40 -18.95 44.06
N ALA A 214 -30.70 -18.69 44.25
CA ALA A 214 -31.22 -17.35 44.11
C ALA A 214 -30.93 -16.59 45.42
N PRO A 215 -30.23 -15.44 45.39
CA PRO A 215 -30.11 -14.61 46.58
C PRO A 215 -31.44 -13.89 46.86
N ALA A 216 -31.86 -13.92 48.12
CA ALA A 216 -32.93 -13.09 48.66
C ALA A 216 -32.44 -11.68 48.96
#